data_AF-X1VTL2-F1
#
_entry.id   AF-X1VTL2-F1
#
_cell.length_a   1.000
_cell.length_b   1.000
_cell.length_c   1.000
_cell.angle_alpha   90.00
_cell.angle_beta   90.00
_cell.angle_gamma   90.00
#
_symmetry.space_group_name_H-M   'P 1'
#
loop_
_entity.id
_entity.type
_entity.pdbx_description
1 polymer ?
#
loop_
_entity_poly.entity_id
_entity_poly.type
_entity_poly.pdbx_seq_one_letter_code
_entity_poly.pdbx_strand_id
1 'polypeptide(L)'
;MELFPLLRPAGNDTEVQFNDGLIFGSDSTYTFNKATDTLTVGCATIGPSTAVFQPASDSTTFFQVLDADGGTPILNIDSTNERVGIGTATPSTKLHLVGTNPD
;
A
#
# COMPACT_ATOMS: atom_id res chain seq x y z
N MET A 1 28.28 -28.63 25.48
CA MET A 1 27.27 -27.57 25.29
C MET A 1 26.96 -27.60 23.81
N GLU A 2 25.82 -28.19 23.43
CA GLU A 2 25.42 -28.28 22.03
C GLU A 2 25.20 -26.85 21.52
N LEU A 3 25.94 -26.48 20.48
CA LEU A 3 25.87 -25.18 19.83
C LEU A 3 24.72 -25.29 18.82
N PHE A 4 23.52 -24.89 19.21
CA PHE A 4 22.42 -24.79 18.24
C PHE A 4 22.83 -23.76 17.18
N PRO A 5 22.87 -24.11 15.88
CA PRO A 5 23.19 -23.13 14.85
C PRO A 5 22.20 -21.98 14.94
N LEU A 6 22.71 -20.75 14.84
CA LEU A 6 21.86 -19.56 14.75
C LEU A 6 21.03 -19.72 13.47
N LEU A 7 19.74 -20.05 13.62
CA LEU A 7 18.81 -20.06 12.49
C LEU A 7 18.80 -18.66 11.89
N ARG A 8 19.24 -18.56 10.64
CA ARG A 8 19.13 -17.31 9.86
C ARG A 8 17.67 -17.16 9.44
N PRO A 9 17.09 -15.94 9.48
CA PRO A 9 15.81 -15.69 8.83
C PRO A 9 15.86 -16.14 7.36
N ALA A 10 14.73 -16.63 6.84
CA ALA A 10 14.60 -16.96 5.42
C ALA A 10 14.66 -15.69 4.55
N GLY A 11 15.06 -15.81 3.28
CA GLY A 11 14.97 -14.70 2.33
C GLY A 11 16.07 -13.65 2.38
N ASN A 12 15.90 -12.61 1.55
CA ASN A 12 16.75 -11.42 1.52
C ASN A 12 16.33 -10.38 2.55
N ASP A 13 17.16 -9.33 2.73
CA ASP A 13 16.79 -8.18 3.54
C ASP A 13 15.47 -7.56 3.01
N THR A 14 14.63 -7.07 3.93
CA THR A 14 13.24 -6.61 3.72
C THR A 14 12.16 -7.67 3.49
N GLU A 15 12.49 -8.93 3.18
CA GLU A 15 11.47 -9.98 3.04
C GLU A 15 10.85 -10.35 4.40
N VAL A 16 9.52 -10.34 4.48
CA VAL A 16 8.79 -10.60 5.72
C VAL A 16 8.79 -12.09 6.03
N GLN A 17 9.11 -12.46 7.27
CA GLN A 17 9.03 -13.83 7.75
C GLN A 17 7.58 -14.24 8.03
N PHE A 18 7.16 -15.39 7.51
CA PHE A 18 5.86 -15.97 7.81
C PHE A 18 5.95 -17.48 8.04
N ASN A 19 4.87 -18.05 8.57
CA ASN A 19 4.76 -19.50 8.74
C ASN A 19 4.44 -20.14 7.38
N ASP A 20 5.38 -20.91 6.85
CA ASP A 20 5.26 -21.64 5.60
C ASP A 20 5.28 -23.14 5.89
N GLY A 21 4.13 -23.71 6.28
CA GLY A 21 4.05 -25.14 6.58
C GLY A 21 4.88 -25.58 7.80
N LEU A 22 4.84 -24.81 8.89
CA LEU A 22 5.55 -25.03 10.16
C LEU A 22 7.04 -24.69 10.15
N ILE A 23 7.53 -24.07 9.08
CA ILE A 23 8.86 -23.45 9.03
C ILE A 23 8.75 -21.93 8.81
N PHE A 24 9.80 -21.18 9.11
CA PHE A 24 9.87 -19.77 8.70
C PHE A 24 10.20 -19.70 7.22
N GLY A 25 9.27 -19.15 6.44
CA GLY A 25 9.44 -18.86 5.02
C GLY A 25 9.52 -17.36 4.75
N SER A 26 9.80 -17.01 3.50
CA SER A 26 9.76 -15.65 2.96
C SER A 26 9.24 -15.67 1.52
N ASP A 27 8.85 -14.50 1.01
CA ASP A 27 8.45 -14.29 -0.38
C ASP A 27 9.01 -12.94 -0.84
N SER A 28 9.70 -12.94 -1.98
CA SER A 28 10.26 -11.72 -2.58
C SER A 28 9.24 -10.63 -2.90
N THR A 29 7.95 -10.98 -3.00
CA THR A 29 6.85 -10.05 -3.24
C THR A 29 6.15 -9.59 -1.96
N TYR A 30 6.54 -10.12 -0.80
CA TYR A 30 6.05 -9.69 0.51
C TYR A 30 7.17 -9.07 1.32
N THR A 31 7.33 -7.75 1.18
CA THR A 31 8.45 -7.01 1.78
C THR A 31 7.98 -5.87 2.68
N PHE A 32 8.79 -5.55 3.70
CA PHE A 32 8.67 -4.32 4.49
C PHE A 32 10.00 -3.58 4.48
N ASN A 33 10.01 -2.39 3.88
CA ASN A 33 11.17 -1.51 3.88
C ASN A 33 11.04 -0.46 4.99
N LYS A 34 11.77 -0.67 6.09
CA LYS A 34 11.78 0.24 7.26
C LYS A 34 12.35 1.64 6.98
N ALA A 35 13.11 1.81 5.89
CA ALA A 35 13.65 3.12 5.55
C ALA A 35 12.58 4.03 4.93
N THR A 36 11.57 3.42 4.29
CA THR A 36 10.46 4.12 3.63
C THR A 36 9.10 3.80 4.24
N ASP A 37 9.07 3.03 5.34
CA ASP A 37 7.88 2.48 5.99
C ASP A 37 6.86 1.86 5.01
N THR A 38 7.39 1.22 3.97
CA THR A 38 6.57 0.69 2.87
C THR A 38 6.40 -0.81 2.99
N LEU A 39 5.14 -1.27 3.04
CA LEU A 39 4.79 -2.66 2.83
C LEU A 39 4.47 -2.89 1.35
N THR A 40 5.12 -3.89 0.73
CA THR A 40 4.79 -4.35 -0.62
C THR A 40 4.21 -5.75 -0.56
N VAL A 41 3.10 -5.96 -1.25
CA VAL A 41 2.47 -7.28 -1.47
C VAL A 41 2.04 -7.35 -2.93
N GLY A 42 2.28 -8.48 -3.60
CA GLY A 42 1.86 -8.65 -5.00
C GLY A 42 0.35 -8.53 -5.20
N CYS A 43 -0.44 -8.97 -4.22
CA CYS A 43 -1.89 -8.80 -4.15
C CYS A 43 -2.33 -8.75 -2.69
N ALA A 44 -3.22 -7.81 -2.34
CA ALA A 44 -3.80 -7.68 -1.01
C ALA A 44 -5.30 -7.97 -1.02
N THR A 45 -5.75 -8.95 -0.26
CA THR A 45 -7.17 -9.10 0.11
C THR A 45 -7.29 -8.84 1.61
N ILE A 46 -8.09 -7.84 2.01
CA ILE A 46 -8.32 -7.48 3.41
C ILE A 46 -9.66 -8.10 3.85
N GLY A 47 -9.63 -8.93 4.90
CA GLY A 47 -10.72 -9.82 5.33
C GLY A 47 -11.98 -9.15 5.94
N PRO A 48 -12.85 -9.93 6.61
CA PRO A 48 -14.31 -9.71 6.62
C PRO A 48 -14.83 -8.58 7.51
N SER A 49 -13.97 -7.84 8.21
CA SER A 49 -14.39 -6.77 9.12
C SER A 49 -14.34 -5.42 8.41
N THR A 50 -13.29 -4.63 8.64
CA THR A 50 -13.17 -3.28 8.09
C THR A 50 -11.74 -3.01 7.66
N ALA A 51 -11.58 -2.25 6.58
CA ALA A 51 -10.33 -1.61 6.20
C ALA A 51 -10.47 -0.11 6.48
N VAL A 52 -9.65 0.42 7.37
CA VAL A 52 -9.56 1.87 7.63
C VAL A 52 -8.21 2.34 7.16
N PHE A 53 -8.23 3.26 6.21
CA PHE A 53 -7.06 4.02 5.83
C PHE A 53 -7.16 5.37 6.54
N GLN A 54 -6.13 5.76 7.28
CA GLN A 54 -6.05 7.06 7.97
C GLN A 54 -4.58 7.48 8.02
N PRO A 55 -4.20 8.66 7.49
CA PRO A 55 -2.82 9.11 7.61
C PRO A 55 -2.58 9.75 8.97
N ALA A 56 -1.32 9.72 9.44
CA ALA A 56 -0.89 10.39 10.67
C ALA A 56 -0.82 11.92 10.53
N SER A 57 -0.80 12.42 9.29
CA SER A 57 -0.80 13.84 8.95
C SER A 57 -1.53 14.03 7.64
N ASP A 58 -2.13 15.20 7.44
CA ASP A 58 -2.89 15.44 6.22
C ASP A 58 -2.01 15.37 4.96
N SER A 59 -2.59 14.84 3.89
CA SER A 59 -1.94 14.74 2.58
C SER A 59 -2.94 14.99 1.46
N THR A 60 -2.50 15.72 0.44
CA THR A 60 -3.26 15.90 -0.81
C THR A 60 -3.36 14.63 -1.64
N THR A 61 -2.57 13.60 -1.32
CA THR A 61 -2.51 12.29 -2.00
C THR A 61 -2.60 11.14 -1.01
N PHE A 62 -3.41 11.28 0.04
CA PHE A 62 -3.46 10.32 1.16
C PHE A 62 -3.77 8.89 0.70
N PHE A 63 -4.79 8.71 -0.14
CA PHE A 63 -5.11 7.41 -0.74
C PHE A 63 -5.28 7.59 -2.24
N GLN A 64 -4.54 6.78 -3.01
CA GLN A 64 -4.56 6.83 -4.47
C GLN A 64 -4.79 5.46 -5.08
N VAL A 65 -5.59 5.43 -6.14
CA VAL A 65 -5.58 4.36 -7.14
C VAL A 65 -4.85 4.91 -8.35
N LEU A 66 -3.67 4.37 -8.62
CA LEU A 66 -2.83 4.71 -9.77
C LEU A 66 -2.94 3.63 -10.83
N ASP A 67 -2.64 3.98 -12.07
CA ASP A 67 -2.33 3.02 -13.12
C ASP A 67 -0.82 2.71 -13.12
N ALA A 68 -0.35 2.03 -14.18
CA ALA A 68 1.03 1.57 -14.26
C ALA A 68 2.07 2.71 -14.38
N ASP A 69 1.69 3.89 -14.88
CA ASP A 69 2.63 4.99 -15.09
C ASP A 69 2.75 5.93 -13.87
N GLY A 70 1.80 5.85 -12.93
CA GLY A 70 1.80 6.64 -11.70
C GLY A 70 1.51 8.13 -11.91
N GLY A 71 0.95 8.51 -13.07
CA GLY A 71 0.63 9.87 -13.46
C GLY A 71 -0.64 10.40 -12.81
N THR A 72 -1.66 10.71 -13.62
CA THR A 72 -2.93 11.21 -13.07
C THR A 72 -3.66 10.05 -12.37
N PRO A 73 -3.97 10.16 -11.08
CA PRO A 73 -4.63 9.08 -10.37
C PRO A 73 -6.05 8.84 -10.91
N ILE A 74 -6.43 7.56 -10.97
CA ILE A 74 -7.80 7.14 -11.26
C ILE A 74 -8.72 7.64 -10.13
N LEU A 75 -8.29 7.50 -8.88
CA LEU A 75 -8.95 8.01 -7.67
C LEU A 75 -7.90 8.67 -6.76
N ASN A 76 -8.20 9.86 -6.23
CA ASN A 76 -7.39 10.55 -5.25
C ASN A 76 -8.23 11.00 -4.06
N ILE A 77 -7.82 10.64 -2.84
CA ILE A 77 -8.39 11.14 -1.60
C ILE A 77 -7.43 12.17 -1.01
N ASP A 78 -7.89 13.42 -0.96
CA ASP A 78 -7.18 14.57 -0.39
C ASP A 78 -7.71 14.80 1.03
N SER A 79 -6.91 14.41 2.02
CA SER A 79 -7.30 14.58 3.43
C SER A 79 -7.04 16.01 3.93
N THR A 80 -6.14 16.78 3.29
CA THR A 80 -5.87 18.18 3.63
C THR A 80 -7.08 19.06 3.37
N ASN A 81 -7.78 18.83 2.26
CA ASN A 81 -8.92 19.64 1.84
C ASN A 81 -10.27 18.93 2.00
N GLU A 82 -10.27 17.67 2.46
CA GLU A 82 -11.45 16.80 2.61
C GLU A 82 -12.18 16.58 1.28
N ARG A 83 -11.44 16.18 0.23
CA ARG A 83 -11.96 16.04 -1.15
C ARG A 83 -11.66 14.69 -1.77
N VAL A 84 -12.50 14.32 -2.74
CA VAL A 84 -12.34 13.14 -3.60
C VAL A 84 -12.21 13.60 -5.05
N GLY A 85 -11.12 13.20 -5.70
CA GLY A 85 -10.88 13.37 -7.13
C GLY A 85 -11.01 12.05 -7.87
N ILE A 86 -11.66 12.05 -9.04
CA ILE A 86 -11.64 10.92 -10.00
C ILE A 86 -11.06 11.46 -11.31
N GLY A 87 -10.00 10.83 -11.81
CA GLY A 87 -9.25 11.31 -12.99
C GLY A 87 -8.51 12.63 -12.76
N THR A 88 -8.23 13.00 -11.51
CA THR A 88 -7.53 14.24 -11.16
C THR A 88 -6.78 14.12 -9.83
N ALA A 89 -5.55 14.63 -9.79
CA ALA A 89 -4.74 14.68 -8.56
C ALA A 89 -5.08 15.88 -7.66
N THR A 90 -5.76 16.90 -8.19
CA THR A 90 -6.01 18.17 -7.49
C THR A 90 -7.50 18.52 -7.52
N PRO A 91 -8.33 17.83 -6.72
CA PRO A 91 -9.76 18.13 -6.66
C PRO A 91 -10.02 19.57 -6.17
N SER A 92 -10.79 20.34 -6.94
CA SER A 92 -11.15 21.73 -6.62
C SER A 92 -12.46 21.85 -5.81
N THR A 93 -13.22 20.75 -5.74
CA THR A 93 -14.52 20.62 -5.05
C THR A 93 -14.54 19.34 -4.20
N LYS A 94 -15.52 19.19 -3.30
CA LYS A 94 -15.66 18.01 -2.43
C LYS A 94 -15.62 16.69 -3.20
N LEU A 95 -16.32 16.64 -4.34
CA LEU A 95 -16.18 15.60 -5.34
C LEU A 95 -15.84 16.30 -6.66
N HIS A 96 -14.70 15.97 -7.26
CA HIS A 96 -14.25 16.48 -8.55
C HIS A 96 -14.01 15.31 -9.51
N LEU A 97 -14.84 15.19 -10.54
CA LEU A 97 -14.69 14.20 -11.60
C LEU A 97 -14.14 14.92 -12.84
N VAL A 98 -13.00 14.46 -13.34
CA VAL A 98 -12.48 14.83 -14.66
C VAL A 98 -12.68 13.63 -15.58
N GLY A 99 -13.64 13.74 -16.48
CA GLY A 99 -13.95 12.74 -17.49
C GLY A 99 -14.32 13.38 -18.81
N THR A 100 -14.13 12.65 -19.91
CA THR A 100 -14.68 13.02 -21.21
C THR A 100 -15.90 12.12 -21.42
N ASN A 101 -17.12 12.64 -21.25
CA ASN A 101 -18.32 11.85 -21.60
C ASN A 101 -18.33 11.67 -23.13
N PRO A 102 -18.46 10.44 -23.64
CA PRO A 102 -19.53 10.12 -24.55
C PRO A 102 -20.64 9.50 -23.70
N ASP A 103 -21.84 10.09 -23.74
CA ASP A 103 -23.02 9.50 -23.13
C ASP A 103 -23.24 8.04 -23.57
#